data_AF-A0A948Z546-F1
#
_entry.id   AF-A0A948Z546-F1
#
_cell.length_a   1.000
_cell.length_b   1.000
_cell.length_c   1.000
_cell.angle_alpha   90.00
_cell.angle_beta   90.00
_cell.angle_gamma   90.00
#
_symmetry.space_group_name_H-M   'P 1'
#
loop_
_entity.id
_entity.type
_entity.pdbx_description
1 polymer ?
#
loop_
_entity_poly.entity_id
_entity_poly.type
_entity_poly.pdbx_seq_one_letter_code
_entity_poly.pdbx_strand_id
1 'polypeptide(L)'
;MINLPKIFKDDMPDQPKQKLPLLPLRDIVVFPHMVAPLFVGRTKSINALTDAMNKDKNIFLASQKKVGVDSPREKDINSIGVFGKVLQLLKLPDGTVKALVEGKSRGCIKRFIQDKDFFSVEVEPVVELEIQVAEGVALSRAVIESFEEYANLTKNISKELLGNIAAISNPSRLADTAAAHFSFKIEDKQRLLETFSPSKRLSILLSLIKMEIDIFNMDKRIKSSVKEQMEKTQKSYYLNEQMRAIKKEMGAEEAPSDELKELEKQIKRKKMSKEAAAKARQEFKKLKMMTPMSAEATVVRNYIELMISLPWFDRSRVRNNLDEAEKILNEDHYGLEKPKERILEYLAVQSLVKKVRGPILCFAGPPGVGKTSLAKSVARATGRKFIRLSLGGVRDEAEIRGHRRTYIGAMPGKIIQSLKKIGVNNPVFCLDEVDKMSMDFRGDPSAALLEVLDPEQNFSFNDHYLDVDYDLTDILFITTANTLPEIPLP
;
A
#
# COMPACT_ATOMS: atom_id res chain seq x y z
N MET A 1 19.05 29.07 -14.50
CA MET A 1 18.75 29.20 -15.94
C MET A 1 17.98 27.96 -16.34
N ILE A 2 16.67 28.08 -16.60
CA ILE A 2 15.84 26.94 -17.02
C ILE A 2 15.68 27.08 -18.54
N ASN A 3 16.16 26.08 -19.28
CA ASN A 3 16.09 26.02 -20.74
C ASN A 3 14.62 25.92 -21.18
N LEU A 4 14.11 26.97 -21.82
CA LEU A 4 12.90 26.90 -22.63
C LEU A 4 13.25 26.18 -23.96
N PRO A 5 12.39 25.28 -24.48
CA PRO A 5 12.61 24.68 -25.79
C PRO A 5 12.61 25.76 -26.88
N LYS A 6 13.63 25.72 -27.73
CA LYS A 6 13.89 26.61 -28.89
C LYS A 6 12.89 26.39 -30.05
N ILE A 7 11.58 26.49 -29.83
CA ILE A 7 10.58 26.29 -30.91
C ILE A 7 9.86 27.58 -31.30
N PHE A 8 10.09 28.70 -30.62
CA PHE A 8 9.45 29.98 -30.95
C PHE A 8 10.48 31.05 -31.32
N LYS A 9 11.05 30.92 -32.51
CA LYS A 9 11.56 32.06 -33.26
C LYS A 9 11.06 31.94 -34.69
N ASP A 10 10.44 33.04 -35.12
CA ASP A 10 10.05 33.41 -36.48
C ASP A 10 8.55 33.37 -36.74
N ASP A 11 8.04 34.59 -37.02
CA ASP A 11 6.76 34.95 -37.60
C ASP A 11 5.49 34.94 -36.72
N MET A 12 5.48 35.76 -35.66
CA MET A 12 4.23 36.38 -35.20
C MET A 12 4.36 37.92 -35.19
N PRO A 13 3.32 38.67 -35.65
CA PRO A 13 3.34 40.12 -35.62
C PRO A 13 3.44 40.64 -34.18
N ASP A 14 4.36 41.60 -33.97
CA ASP A 14 4.66 42.21 -32.68
C ASP A 14 3.42 42.98 -32.17
N GLN A 15 2.64 42.36 -31.28
CA GLN A 15 1.50 43.02 -30.64
C GLN A 15 1.98 43.95 -29.51
N PRO A 16 1.31 45.10 -29.26
CA PRO A 16 1.78 46.07 -28.29
C PRO A 16 1.79 45.50 -26.88
N LYS A 17 2.97 45.48 -26.27
CA LYS A 17 3.19 45.06 -24.87
C LYS A 17 2.45 46.01 -23.93
N GLN A 18 1.57 45.45 -23.10
CA GLN A 18 0.79 46.23 -22.13
C GLN A 18 1.34 46.06 -20.72
N LYS A 19 1.42 47.17 -19.98
CA LYS A 19 1.78 47.16 -18.56
C LYS A 19 0.52 47.10 -17.73
N LEU A 20 0.33 46.03 -16.97
CA LEU A 20 -0.87 45.82 -16.15
C LEU A 20 -0.53 45.40 -14.72
N PRO A 21 -1.37 45.78 -13.74
CA PRO A 21 -1.31 45.19 -12.41
C PRO A 21 -1.63 43.70 -12.50
N LEU A 22 -0.87 42.88 -11.77
CA LEU A 22 -1.05 41.43 -11.68
C LEU A 22 -1.73 41.06 -10.36
N LEU A 23 -2.76 40.22 -10.46
CA LEU A 23 -3.39 39.57 -9.32
C LEU A 23 -3.05 38.08 -9.32
N PRO A 24 -2.18 37.62 -8.40
CA PRO A 24 -1.92 36.20 -8.19
C PRO A 24 -3.14 35.50 -7.58
N LEU A 25 -3.67 34.51 -8.26
CA LEU A 25 -4.82 33.71 -7.85
C LEU A 25 -4.36 32.43 -7.14
N ARG A 26 -4.96 32.12 -6.00
CA ARG A 26 -4.56 30.96 -5.17
C ARG A 26 -5.32 29.70 -5.56
N ASP A 27 -6.65 29.78 -5.54
CA ASP A 27 -7.53 28.60 -5.57
C ASP A 27 -8.34 28.50 -6.87
N ILE A 28 -8.03 29.35 -7.87
CA ILE A 28 -8.81 29.43 -9.10
C ILE A 28 -7.93 29.79 -10.30
N VAL A 29 -8.25 29.16 -11.43
CA VAL A 29 -7.74 29.53 -12.76
C VAL A 29 -8.91 30.19 -13.49
N VAL A 30 -8.75 31.47 -13.82
CA VAL A 30 -9.76 32.22 -14.58
C VAL A 30 -9.56 31.95 -16.06
N PHE A 31 -10.63 31.66 -16.78
CA PHE A 31 -10.64 31.46 -18.24
C PHE A 31 -11.17 32.70 -18.97
N PRO A 32 -10.89 32.87 -20.27
CA PRO A 32 -11.57 33.85 -21.10
C PRO A 32 -13.10 33.73 -20.98
N HIS A 33 -13.79 34.87 -20.94
CA HIS A 33 -15.25 35.02 -20.77
C HIS A 33 -15.81 34.55 -19.42
N MET A 34 -14.98 34.06 -18.50
CA MET A 34 -15.40 33.65 -17.17
C MET A 34 -15.59 34.88 -16.27
N VAL A 35 -16.74 34.98 -15.62
CA VAL A 35 -16.98 35.95 -14.54
C VAL A 35 -16.83 35.23 -13.20
N ALA A 36 -15.86 35.66 -12.40
CA ALA A 36 -15.50 35.00 -11.15
C ALA A 36 -15.48 35.98 -9.97
N PRO A 37 -16.15 35.66 -8.83
CA PRO A 37 -15.95 36.39 -7.59
C PRO A 37 -14.64 35.93 -6.93
N LEU A 38 -13.77 36.89 -6.60
CA LEU A 38 -12.49 36.68 -5.94
C LEU A 38 -12.50 37.32 -4.55
N PHE A 39 -12.05 36.58 -3.55
CA PHE A 39 -11.85 37.09 -2.19
C PHE A 39 -10.36 37.35 -1.98
N VAL A 40 -10.04 38.60 -1.67
CA VAL A 40 -8.66 39.08 -1.62
C VAL A 40 -8.38 39.73 -0.26
N GLY A 41 -7.48 39.13 0.51
CA GLY A 41 -7.07 39.66 1.82
C GLY A 41 -5.64 40.22 1.87
N ARG A 42 -4.81 39.97 0.85
CA ARG A 42 -3.41 40.41 0.84
C ARG A 42 -3.31 41.87 0.44
N THR A 43 -2.57 42.67 1.20
CA THR A 43 -2.38 44.12 0.95
C THR A 43 -1.91 44.42 -0.47
N LYS A 44 -0.89 43.72 -0.96
CA LYS A 44 -0.39 43.86 -2.34
C LYS A 44 -1.45 43.58 -3.41
N SER A 45 -2.32 42.60 -3.17
CA SER A 45 -3.39 42.23 -4.10
C SER A 45 -4.56 43.22 -4.07
N ILE A 46 -4.87 43.77 -2.88
CA ILE A 46 -5.85 44.86 -2.72
C ILE A 46 -5.35 46.14 -3.42
N ASN A 47 -4.07 46.45 -3.30
CA ASN A 47 -3.45 47.57 -3.99
C ASN A 47 -3.51 47.41 -5.52
N ALA A 48 -3.20 46.22 -6.04
CA ALA A 48 -3.32 45.90 -7.47
C ALA A 48 -4.74 46.12 -8.00
N LEU A 49 -5.76 45.67 -7.26
CA LEU A 49 -7.17 45.86 -7.61
C LEU A 49 -7.60 47.33 -7.57
N THR A 50 -7.10 48.09 -6.58
CA THR A 50 -7.40 49.51 -6.43
C THR A 50 -6.75 50.33 -7.56
N ASP A 51 -5.49 50.04 -7.91
CA ASP A 51 -4.80 50.65 -9.05
C ASP A 51 -5.53 50.35 -10.38
N ALA A 52 -5.93 49.09 -10.59
CA ALA A 52 -6.71 48.71 -11.76
C ALA A 52 -8.02 49.50 -11.85
N MET A 53 -8.76 49.62 -10.75
CA MET A 53 -10.04 50.35 -10.69
C MET A 53 -9.90 51.87 -10.94
N ASN A 54 -8.76 52.47 -10.59
CA ASN A 54 -8.48 53.89 -10.80
C ASN A 54 -8.01 54.22 -12.23
N LYS A 55 -7.62 53.20 -13.01
CA LYS A 55 -7.22 53.31 -14.42
C LYS A 55 -8.36 52.77 -15.31
N ASP A 56 -8.05 51.91 -16.27
CA ASP A 56 -9.00 51.37 -17.24
C ASP A 56 -9.75 50.11 -16.77
N LYS A 57 -9.68 49.77 -15.47
CA LYS A 57 -10.21 48.53 -14.86
C LYS A 57 -9.56 47.25 -15.39
N ASN A 58 -8.46 47.36 -16.14
CA ASN A 58 -7.73 46.23 -16.69
C ASN A 58 -6.78 45.65 -15.64
N ILE A 59 -6.75 44.33 -15.54
CA ILE A 59 -5.90 43.58 -14.61
C ILE A 59 -5.42 42.29 -15.27
N PHE A 60 -4.24 41.82 -14.94
CA PHE A 60 -3.78 40.50 -15.37
C PHE A 60 -4.01 39.48 -14.26
N LEU A 61 -4.63 38.35 -14.60
CA LEU A 61 -5.00 37.29 -13.68
C LEU A 61 -4.12 36.07 -13.96
N ALA A 62 -3.32 35.65 -12.99
CA ALA A 62 -2.48 34.47 -13.13
C ALA A 62 -2.55 33.59 -11.89
N SER A 63 -2.67 32.28 -12.09
CA SER A 63 -2.69 31.31 -11.00
C SER A 63 -1.28 31.12 -10.41
N GLN A 64 -1.23 30.76 -9.13
CA GLN A 64 0.00 30.36 -8.47
C GLN A 64 0.34 28.89 -8.80
N LYS A 65 1.63 28.58 -8.89
CA LYS A 65 2.13 27.21 -9.08
C LYS A 65 1.90 26.32 -7.86
N LYS A 66 1.83 26.92 -6.67
CA LYS A 66 1.63 26.21 -5.40
C LYS A 66 0.60 26.94 -4.56
N VAL A 67 -0.49 26.24 -4.23
CA VAL A 67 -1.61 26.74 -3.44
C VAL A 67 -1.20 27.12 -2.00
N GLY A 68 -0.15 26.51 -1.44
CA GLY A 68 0.29 26.71 -0.06
C GLY A 68 1.15 27.96 0.23
N VAL A 69 1.44 28.80 -0.76
CA VAL A 69 2.32 29.96 -0.57
C VAL A 69 1.52 31.23 -0.28
N ASP A 70 1.62 31.73 0.95
CA ASP A 70 0.86 32.92 1.37
C ASP A 70 1.42 34.25 0.83
N SER A 71 2.71 34.29 0.49
CA SER A 71 3.35 35.44 -0.15
C SER A 71 4.12 34.97 -1.39
N PRO A 72 3.44 34.82 -2.55
CA PRO A 72 4.07 34.30 -3.75
C PRO A 72 5.17 35.24 -4.23
N ARG A 73 6.30 34.66 -4.65
CA ARG A 73 7.32 35.39 -5.41
C ARG A 73 7.03 35.25 -6.90
N GLU A 74 7.71 36.03 -7.73
CA GLU A 74 7.58 36.00 -9.20
C GLU A 74 7.71 34.58 -9.78
N LYS A 75 8.63 33.77 -9.24
CA LYS A 75 8.86 32.39 -9.65
C LYS A 75 7.69 31.43 -9.36
N ASP A 76 6.85 31.78 -8.39
CA ASP A 76 5.74 30.98 -7.88
C ASP A 76 4.43 31.26 -8.65
N ILE A 77 4.47 32.17 -9.64
CA ILE A 77 3.32 32.54 -10.47
C ILE A 77 3.46 31.88 -11.85
N ASN A 78 2.34 31.44 -12.42
CA ASN A 78 2.32 30.90 -13.77
C ASN A 78 2.47 32.03 -14.81
N SER A 79 3.30 31.79 -15.82
CA SER A 79 3.59 32.78 -16.86
C SER A 79 2.40 33.01 -17.80
N ILE A 80 1.53 32.00 -17.95
CA ILE A 80 0.30 32.09 -18.74
C ILE A 80 -0.87 32.38 -17.82
N GLY A 81 -1.62 33.41 -18.18
CA GLY A 81 -2.78 33.89 -17.45
C GLY A 81 -3.81 34.49 -18.40
N VAL A 82 -4.71 35.31 -17.85
CA VAL A 82 -5.81 35.94 -18.58
C VAL A 82 -5.81 37.44 -18.34
N PHE A 83 -5.95 38.20 -19.42
CA PHE A 83 -6.35 39.60 -19.36
C PHE A 83 -7.75 39.68 -18.80
N GLY A 84 -7.93 40.36 -17.68
CA GLY A 84 -9.19 40.51 -16.99
C GLY A 84 -9.63 41.96 -16.86
N LYS A 85 -10.92 42.13 -16.58
CA LYS A 85 -11.52 43.42 -16.21
C LYS A 85 -12.15 43.32 -14.84
N VAL A 86 -11.85 44.28 -13.96
CA VAL A 86 -12.52 44.40 -12.67
C VAL A 86 -13.89 45.05 -12.89
N LEU A 87 -14.96 44.28 -12.66
CA LEU A 87 -16.33 44.76 -12.82
C LEU A 87 -16.80 45.50 -11.57
N GLN A 88 -16.50 44.93 -10.40
CA GLN A 88 -16.96 45.46 -9.11
C GLN A 88 -15.95 45.16 -8.01
N LEU A 89 -15.86 46.06 -7.03
CA LEU A 89 -15.03 45.90 -5.83
C LEU A 89 -15.88 46.26 -4.60
N LEU A 90 -16.02 45.32 -3.67
CA LEU A 90 -16.73 45.49 -2.41
C LEU A 90 -15.78 45.25 -1.24
N LYS A 91 -15.58 46.26 -0.39
CA LYS A 91 -14.80 46.11 0.84
C LYS A 91 -15.71 45.50 1.92
N LEU A 92 -15.27 44.42 2.54
CA LEU A 92 -15.99 43.75 3.61
C LEU A 92 -15.56 44.30 4.99
N PRO A 93 -16.40 44.19 6.03
CA PRO A 93 -16.11 44.71 7.37
C PRO A 93 -14.88 44.06 8.04
N ASP A 94 -14.50 42.87 7.59
CA ASP A 94 -13.34 42.10 8.06
C ASP A 94 -12.00 42.58 7.46
N GLY A 95 -12.02 43.62 6.62
CA GLY A 95 -10.84 44.16 5.95
C GLY A 95 -10.47 43.46 4.64
N THR A 96 -11.20 42.41 4.24
CA THR A 96 -11.01 41.75 2.94
C THR A 96 -11.79 42.44 1.84
N VAL A 97 -11.39 42.19 0.58
CA VAL A 97 -12.04 42.74 -0.61
C VAL A 97 -12.62 41.62 -1.44
N LYS A 98 -13.92 41.71 -1.72
CA LYS A 98 -14.59 40.88 -2.73
C LYS A 98 -14.59 41.61 -4.07
N ALA A 99 -13.86 41.09 -5.05
CA ALA A 99 -13.79 41.63 -6.39
C ALA A 99 -14.52 40.71 -7.38
N LEU A 100 -15.34 41.26 -8.26
CA LEU A 100 -15.91 40.54 -9.39
C LEU A 100 -15.07 40.83 -10.63
N VAL A 101 -14.45 39.81 -11.21
CA VAL A 101 -13.58 39.96 -12.39
C VAL A 101 -14.13 39.17 -13.57
N GLU A 102 -13.93 39.69 -14.77
CA GLU A 102 -14.25 39.04 -16.04
C GLU A 102 -12.97 38.76 -16.82
N GLY A 103 -12.71 37.50 -17.18
CA GLY A 103 -11.65 37.15 -18.11
C GLY A 103 -11.99 37.57 -19.55
N LYS A 104 -11.03 38.10 -20.31
CA LYS A 104 -11.21 38.55 -21.70
C LYS A 104 -10.46 37.65 -22.69
N SER A 105 -9.15 37.55 -22.54
CA SER A 105 -8.29 36.79 -23.46
C SER A 105 -7.06 36.25 -22.75
N ARG A 106 -6.44 35.22 -23.31
CA ARG A 106 -5.18 34.66 -22.79
C ARG A 106 -4.04 35.63 -22.99
N GLY A 107 -3.10 35.63 -22.04
CA GLY A 107 -1.87 36.39 -22.16
C GLY A 107 -0.67 35.67 -21.56
N CYS A 108 0.51 36.13 -21.96
CA CYS A 108 1.79 35.64 -21.49
C CYS A 108 2.56 36.77 -20.80
N ILE A 109 3.02 36.53 -19.58
CA ILE A 109 3.92 37.43 -18.85
C ILE A 109 5.31 37.34 -19.49
N LYS A 110 5.80 38.46 -20.00
CA LYS A 110 7.18 38.56 -20.52
C LYS A 110 8.16 38.97 -19.45
N ARG A 111 7.76 39.90 -18.57
CA ARG A 111 8.63 40.45 -17.53
C ARG A 111 7.83 40.99 -16.36
N PHE A 112 8.36 40.81 -15.16
CA PHE A 112 7.92 41.48 -13.94
C PHE A 112 8.60 42.84 -13.81
N ILE A 113 7.81 43.87 -13.52
CA ILE A 113 8.27 45.24 -13.30
C ILE A 113 8.39 45.42 -11.79
N GLN A 114 9.53 45.92 -11.33
CA GLN A 114 9.75 46.19 -9.91
C GLN A 114 8.80 47.29 -9.45
N ASP A 115 7.91 46.91 -8.55
CA ASP A 115 7.00 47.81 -7.84
C ASP A 115 6.91 47.31 -6.38
N LYS A 116 6.94 48.26 -5.43
CA LYS A 116 6.92 47.94 -4.00
C LYS A 116 5.51 47.62 -3.51
N ASP A 117 4.50 48.21 -4.15
CA ASP A 117 3.13 48.25 -3.62
C ASP A 117 2.27 47.09 -4.11
N PHE A 118 2.52 46.58 -5.32
CA PHE A 118 1.84 45.42 -5.92
C PHE A 118 2.67 44.80 -7.04
N PHE A 119 2.25 43.67 -7.60
CA PHE A 119 2.92 43.09 -8.76
C PHE A 119 2.50 43.82 -10.04
N SER A 120 3.46 44.29 -10.83
CA SER A 120 3.24 44.87 -12.15
C SER A 120 3.94 44.03 -13.20
N VAL A 121 3.29 43.78 -14.34
CA VAL A 121 3.81 42.90 -15.39
C VAL A 121 3.65 43.51 -16.77
N GLU A 122 4.60 43.18 -17.63
CA GLU A 122 4.52 43.40 -19.06
C GLU A 122 3.99 42.13 -19.73
N VAL A 123 2.82 42.24 -20.35
CA VAL A 123 2.05 41.11 -20.90
C VAL A 123 1.76 41.29 -22.37
N GLU A 124 1.74 40.17 -23.09
CA GLU A 124 1.34 40.09 -24.49
C GLU A 124 0.12 39.17 -24.65
N PRO A 125 -0.84 39.52 -25.53
CA PRO A 125 -1.94 38.63 -25.87
C PRO A 125 -1.42 37.38 -26.57
N VAL A 126 -2.05 36.25 -26.31
CA VAL A 126 -1.79 35.02 -27.06
C VAL A 126 -2.70 34.98 -28.28
N VAL A 127 -2.11 34.85 -29.47
CA VAL A 127 -2.86 34.63 -30.71
C VAL A 127 -3.32 33.16 -30.74
N GLU A 128 -4.61 32.95 -30.93
CA GLU A 128 -5.17 31.61 -31.07
C GLU A 128 -4.90 31.05 -32.47
N LEU A 129 -4.53 29.78 -32.54
CA LEU A 129 -4.35 29.08 -33.82
C LEU A 129 -5.70 28.75 -34.43
N GLU A 130 -5.79 28.85 -35.76
CA GLU A 130 -6.99 28.42 -36.49
C GLU A 130 -7.19 26.90 -36.39
N ILE A 131 -8.45 26.49 -36.35
CA ILE A 131 -8.87 25.09 -36.31
C ILE A 131 -9.57 24.73 -37.62
N GLN A 132 -9.28 23.54 -38.13
CA GLN A 132 -10.00 23.02 -39.30
C GLN A 132 -11.49 22.83 -38.94
N VAL A 133 -12.37 23.39 -39.76
CA VAL A 133 -13.83 23.46 -39.48
C VAL A 133 -14.43 22.07 -39.18
N ALA A 134 -14.12 21.06 -39.98
CA ALA A 134 -14.65 19.70 -39.80
C ALA A 134 -14.20 19.05 -38.48
N GLU A 135 -12.91 19.17 -38.13
CA GLU A 135 -12.35 18.64 -36.89
C GLU A 135 -12.94 19.37 -35.66
N GLY A 136 -13.03 20.70 -35.74
CA GLY A 136 -13.58 21.53 -34.67
C GLY A 136 -15.05 21.20 -34.36
N VAL A 137 -15.87 20.98 -35.39
CA VAL A 137 -17.28 20.60 -35.21
C VAL A 137 -17.40 19.21 -34.57
N ALA A 138 -16.62 18.23 -35.03
CA ALA A 138 -16.67 16.87 -34.48
C ALA A 138 -16.25 16.83 -33.00
N LEU A 139 -15.14 17.49 -32.65
CA LEU A 139 -14.67 17.58 -31.27
C LEU A 139 -15.64 18.35 -30.37
N SER A 140 -16.23 19.43 -30.88
CA SER A 140 -17.21 20.22 -30.14
C SER A 140 -18.44 19.39 -29.77
N ARG A 141 -18.97 18.59 -30.70
CA ARG A 141 -20.09 17.66 -30.43
C ARG A 141 -19.74 16.65 -29.34
N ALA A 142 -18.59 16.00 -29.47
CA ALA A 142 -18.16 15.00 -28.49
C ALA A 142 -17.97 15.58 -27.08
N VAL A 143 -17.46 16.82 -26.98
CA VAL A 143 -17.33 17.54 -25.71
C VAL A 143 -18.69 17.88 -25.12
N ILE A 144 -19.63 18.39 -25.92
CA ILE A 144 -20.99 18.71 -25.45
C ILE A 144 -21.69 17.45 -24.94
N GLU A 145 -21.69 16.36 -25.69
CA GLU A 145 -22.30 15.08 -25.29
C GLU A 145 -21.71 14.55 -23.97
N SER A 146 -20.37 14.55 -23.86
CA SER A 146 -19.71 14.08 -22.64
C SER A 146 -19.97 15.01 -21.45
N PHE A 147 -20.08 16.33 -21.68
CA PHE A 147 -20.39 17.29 -20.63
C PHE A 147 -21.84 17.17 -20.14
N GLU A 148 -22.79 16.88 -21.04
CA GLU A 148 -24.18 16.59 -20.68
C GLU A 148 -24.29 15.32 -19.84
N GLU A 149 -23.58 14.24 -20.21
CA GLU A 149 -23.51 13.02 -19.42
C GLU A 149 -23.00 13.30 -18.00
N TYR A 150 -21.88 14.02 -17.90
CA TYR A 150 -21.30 14.42 -16.61
C TYR A 150 -22.26 15.27 -15.75
N ALA A 151 -22.95 16.24 -16.36
CA ALA A 151 -23.90 17.10 -15.67
C ALA A 151 -25.08 16.31 -15.09
N ASN A 152 -25.57 15.31 -15.82
CA ASN A 152 -26.64 14.42 -15.38
C ASN A 152 -26.21 13.53 -14.19
N LEU A 153 -24.94 13.13 -14.14
CA LEU A 153 -24.38 12.32 -13.05
C LEU A 153 -24.20 13.13 -11.76
N THR A 154 -23.65 14.34 -11.85
CA THR A 154 -23.30 15.16 -10.69
C THR A 154 -24.45 15.99 -10.13
N LYS A 155 -25.50 16.27 -10.93
CA LYS A 155 -26.68 17.09 -10.56
C LYS A 155 -26.38 18.50 -10.04
N ASN A 156 -25.13 18.98 -10.17
CA ASN A 156 -24.68 20.28 -9.68
C ASN A 156 -24.65 21.36 -10.78
N ILE A 157 -24.99 21.00 -12.02
CA ILE A 157 -24.99 21.88 -13.18
C ILE A 157 -26.44 22.16 -13.58
N SER A 158 -26.80 23.44 -13.74
CA SER A 158 -28.15 23.83 -14.14
C SER A 158 -28.41 23.53 -15.62
N LYS A 159 -29.66 23.21 -15.97
CA LYS A 159 -30.06 22.97 -17.37
C LYS A 159 -29.85 24.21 -18.26
N GLU A 160 -29.96 25.40 -17.69
CA GLU A 160 -29.69 26.66 -18.38
C GLU A 160 -28.23 26.76 -18.83
N LEU A 161 -27.29 26.34 -17.97
CA LEU A 161 -25.87 26.33 -18.31
C LEU A 161 -25.55 25.33 -19.43
N LEU A 162 -26.21 24.16 -19.44
CA LEU A 162 -26.09 23.19 -20.53
C LEU A 162 -26.57 23.77 -21.87
N GLY A 163 -27.72 24.45 -21.87
CA GLY A 163 -28.22 25.14 -23.05
C GLY A 163 -27.26 26.22 -23.56
N ASN A 164 -26.67 26.99 -22.64
CA ASN A 164 -25.68 28.02 -22.97
C ASN A 164 -24.40 27.43 -23.58
N ILE A 165 -23.89 26.31 -23.07
CA ILE A 165 -22.71 25.62 -23.60
C ILE A 165 -23.00 25.03 -24.99
N ALA A 166 -24.15 24.37 -25.15
CA ALA A 166 -24.56 23.77 -26.43
C ALA A 166 -24.77 24.81 -27.55
N ALA A 167 -25.12 26.05 -27.20
CA ALA A 167 -25.30 27.15 -28.16
C ALA A 167 -23.97 27.75 -28.67
N ILE A 168 -22.81 27.40 -28.09
CA ILE A 168 -21.52 27.97 -28.48
C ILE A 168 -21.02 27.34 -29.78
N SER A 169 -21.01 28.10 -30.87
CA SER A 169 -20.51 27.63 -32.17
C SER A 169 -18.99 27.68 -32.33
N ASN A 170 -18.29 28.49 -31.54
CA ASN A 170 -16.83 28.65 -31.63
C ASN A 170 -16.12 27.59 -30.77
N PRO A 171 -15.29 26.70 -31.36
CA PRO A 171 -14.62 25.61 -30.64
C PRO A 171 -13.70 26.06 -29.50
N SER A 172 -13.00 27.19 -29.67
CA SER A 172 -12.10 27.75 -28.64
C SER A 172 -12.91 28.28 -27.45
N ARG A 173 -13.98 29.03 -27.72
CA ARG A 173 -14.88 29.56 -26.69
C ARG A 173 -15.61 28.44 -25.95
N LEU A 174 -15.98 27.37 -26.64
CA LEU A 174 -16.62 26.20 -26.06
C LEU A 174 -15.69 25.55 -25.03
N ALA A 175 -14.44 25.29 -25.43
CA ALA A 175 -13.45 24.69 -24.54
C ALA A 175 -13.23 25.52 -23.26
N ASP A 176 -13.18 26.85 -23.40
CA ASP A 176 -12.94 27.76 -22.27
C ASP A 176 -14.12 27.84 -21.32
N THR A 177 -15.33 27.94 -21.88
CA THR A 177 -16.57 27.98 -21.09
C THR A 177 -16.77 26.66 -20.35
N ALA A 178 -16.59 25.53 -21.04
CA ALA A 178 -16.72 24.22 -20.42
C ALA A 178 -15.67 24.00 -19.31
N ALA A 179 -14.41 24.37 -19.55
CA ALA A 179 -13.34 24.26 -18.56
C ALA A 179 -13.56 25.16 -17.32
N ALA A 180 -14.19 26.32 -17.49
CA ALA A 180 -14.53 27.24 -16.40
C ALA A 180 -15.56 26.62 -15.43
N HIS A 181 -16.56 25.92 -15.96
CA HIS A 181 -17.66 25.35 -15.18
C HIS A 181 -17.38 23.93 -14.66
N PHE A 182 -16.40 23.23 -15.21
CA PHE A 182 -16.04 21.91 -14.74
C PHE A 182 -15.15 21.95 -13.48
N SER A 183 -15.35 20.99 -12.57
CA SER A 183 -14.62 20.88 -11.30
C SER A 183 -13.28 20.12 -11.44
N PHE A 184 -12.43 20.51 -12.40
CA PHE A 184 -11.10 19.92 -12.53
C PHE A 184 -10.14 20.38 -11.44
N LYS A 185 -9.09 19.58 -11.23
CA LYS A 185 -7.90 19.99 -10.46
C LYS A 185 -7.29 21.25 -11.07
N ILE A 186 -6.70 22.09 -10.22
CA ILE A 186 -6.12 23.39 -10.63
C ILE A 186 -5.03 23.18 -11.69
N GLU A 187 -4.25 22.11 -11.58
CA GLU A 187 -3.18 21.73 -12.50
C GLU A 187 -3.74 21.45 -13.91
N ASP A 188 -4.86 20.72 -14.00
CA ASP A 188 -5.51 20.41 -15.26
C ASP A 188 -6.15 21.65 -15.90
N LYS A 189 -6.74 22.53 -15.07
CA LYS A 189 -7.23 23.84 -15.54
C LYS A 189 -6.11 24.70 -16.10
N GLN A 190 -4.97 24.74 -15.41
CA GLN A 190 -3.80 25.48 -15.88
C GLN A 190 -3.27 24.90 -17.19
N ARG A 191 -3.19 23.57 -17.32
CA ARG A 191 -2.80 22.89 -18.56
C ARG A 191 -3.74 23.21 -19.73
N LEU A 192 -5.04 23.28 -19.49
CA LEU A 192 -6.02 23.70 -20.51
C LEU A 192 -5.83 25.16 -20.92
N LEU A 193 -5.53 26.05 -19.97
CA LEU A 193 -5.25 27.46 -20.25
C LEU A 193 -3.98 27.65 -21.09
N GLU A 194 -2.94 26.85 -20.80
CA GLU A 194 -1.65 26.83 -21.49
C GLU A 194 -1.69 26.17 -22.87
N THR A 195 -2.77 25.45 -23.19
CA THR A 195 -2.94 24.81 -24.51
C THR A 195 -3.55 25.79 -25.50
N PHE A 196 -2.75 26.35 -26.40
CA PHE A 196 -3.19 27.40 -27.33
C PHE A 196 -3.96 26.88 -28.56
N SER A 197 -3.66 25.66 -29.02
CA SER A 197 -4.39 25.03 -30.15
C SER A 197 -5.79 24.60 -29.70
N PRO A 198 -6.87 25.09 -30.35
CA PRO A 198 -8.24 24.71 -29.99
C PRO A 198 -8.50 23.20 -30.11
N SER A 199 -7.98 22.52 -31.15
CA SER A 199 -8.15 21.05 -31.32
C SER A 199 -7.52 20.27 -30.16
N LYS A 200 -6.28 20.64 -29.79
CA LYS A 200 -5.58 20.02 -28.64
C LYS A 200 -6.29 20.32 -27.32
N ARG A 201 -6.83 21.53 -27.15
CA ARG A 201 -7.56 21.90 -25.93
C ARG A 201 -8.85 21.09 -25.79
N LEU A 202 -9.64 20.97 -26.86
CA LEU A 202 -10.87 20.19 -26.88
C LEU A 202 -10.62 18.69 -26.64
N SER A 203 -9.57 18.12 -27.21
CA SER A 203 -9.21 16.72 -26.97
C SER A 203 -8.76 16.45 -25.53
N ILE A 204 -7.95 17.33 -24.94
CA ILE A 204 -7.58 17.24 -23.51
C ILE A 204 -8.83 17.37 -22.64
N LEU A 205 -9.69 18.36 -22.92
CA LEU A 205 -10.93 18.57 -22.20
C LEU A 205 -11.83 17.33 -22.25
N LEU A 206 -12.05 16.77 -23.44
CA LEU A 206 -12.82 15.54 -23.63
C LEU A 206 -12.27 14.37 -22.82
N SER A 207 -10.94 14.18 -22.83
CA SER A 207 -10.28 13.13 -22.05
C SER A 207 -10.48 13.31 -20.55
N LEU A 208 -10.39 14.55 -20.04
CA LEU A 208 -10.58 14.85 -18.63
C LEU A 208 -12.04 14.61 -18.19
N ILE A 209 -13.02 15.02 -19.02
CA ILE A 209 -14.44 14.78 -18.75
C ILE A 209 -14.72 13.28 -18.65
N LYS A 210 -14.23 12.48 -19.61
CA LYS A 210 -14.43 11.02 -19.60
C LYS A 210 -13.81 10.34 -18.40
N MET A 211 -12.60 10.75 -18.02
CA MET A 211 -11.94 10.23 -16.82
C MET A 211 -12.77 10.49 -15.56
N GLU A 212 -13.35 11.68 -15.43
CA GLU A 212 -14.18 12.03 -14.27
C GLU A 212 -15.49 11.21 -14.25
N ILE A 213 -16.11 10.97 -15.42
CA ILE A 213 -17.28 10.09 -15.56
C ILE A 213 -16.95 8.67 -15.10
N ASP A 214 -15.81 8.13 -15.51
CA ASP A 214 -15.36 6.78 -15.12
C ASP A 214 -15.12 6.67 -13.62
N ILE A 215 -14.47 7.67 -13.02
CA ILE A 215 -14.27 7.76 -11.56
C ILE A 215 -15.63 7.75 -10.84
N PHE A 216 -16.56 8.59 -11.28
CA PHE A 216 -17.90 8.67 -10.68
C PHE A 216 -18.65 7.33 -10.76
N ASN A 217 -18.58 6.67 -11.92
CA ASN A 217 -19.21 5.36 -12.13
C ASN A 217 -18.58 4.28 -11.25
N MET A 218 -17.26 4.29 -11.06
CA MET A 218 -16.55 3.37 -10.18
C MET A 218 -16.94 3.58 -8.72
N ASP A 219 -16.98 4.84 -8.25
CA ASP A 219 -17.44 5.19 -6.91
C ASP A 219 -18.88 4.73 -6.65
N LYS A 220 -19.76 4.87 -7.63
CA LYS A 220 -21.14 4.39 -7.55
C LYS A 220 -21.21 2.87 -7.42
N ARG A 221 -20.40 2.12 -8.18
CA ARG A 221 -20.30 0.65 -8.09
C ARG A 221 -19.79 0.22 -6.72
N ILE A 222 -18.71 0.85 -6.22
CA ILE A 222 -18.17 0.54 -4.89
C ILE A 222 -19.25 0.76 -3.82
N LYS A 223 -19.95 1.90 -3.84
CA LYS A 223 -21.04 2.17 -2.91
C LYS A 223 -22.17 1.14 -3.00
N SER A 224 -22.53 0.69 -4.21
CA SER A 224 -23.56 -0.35 -4.36
C SER A 224 -23.10 -1.70 -3.82
N SER A 225 -21.86 -2.12 -4.11
CA SER A 225 -21.31 -3.38 -3.62
C SER A 225 -21.19 -3.40 -2.09
N VAL A 226 -20.75 -2.31 -1.47
CA VAL A 226 -20.71 -2.16 -0.01
C VAL A 226 -22.13 -2.25 0.56
N LYS A 227 -23.10 -1.58 -0.05
CA LYS A 227 -24.50 -1.63 0.39
C LYS A 227 -25.09 -3.04 0.29
N GLU A 228 -24.89 -3.74 -0.82
CA GLU A 228 -25.32 -5.13 -1.00
C GLU A 228 -24.67 -6.07 0.02
N GLN A 229 -23.38 -5.88 0.31
CA GLN A 229 -22.68 -6.66 1.32
C GLN A 229 -23.24 -6.39 2.72
N MET A 230 -23.49 -5.12 3.07
CA MET A 230 -24.10 -4.74 4.35
C MET A 230 -25.52 -5.31 4.51
N GLU A 231 -26.35 -5.25 3.47
CA GLU A 231 -27.70 -5.82 3.48
C GLU A 231 -27.67 -7.34 3.64
N LYS A 232 -26.75 -8.04 2.96
CA LYS A 232 -26.53 -9.48 3.16
C LYS A 232 -26.11 -9.80 4.59
N THR A 233 -25.16 -9.06 5.15
CA THR A 233 -24.70 -9.25 6.54
C THR A 233 -25.82 -8.99 7.55
N GLN A 234 -26.59 -7.91 7.39
CA GLN A 234 -27.74 -7.62 8.25
C GLN A 234 -28.83 -8.69 8.16
N LYS A 235 -29.17 -9.14 6.94
CA LYS A 235 -30.14 -10.21 6.73
C LYS A 235 -29.67 -11.52 7.37
N SER A 236 -28.40 -11.89 7.20
CA SER A 236 -27.82 -13.06 7.84
C SER A 236 -27.80 -12.94 9.36
N TYR A 237 -27.46 -11.77 9.90
CA TYR A 237 -27.49 -11.51 11.35
C TYR A 237 -28.90 -11.70 11.91
N TYR A 238 -29.90 -11.08 11.28
CA TYR A 238 -31.30 -11.16 11.68
C TYR A 238 -31.84 -12.59 11.59
N LEU A 239 -31.58 -13.30 10.49
CA LEU A 239 -31.97 -14.71 10.33
C LEU A 239 -31.31 -15.62 11.37
N ASN A 240 -30.05 -15.36 11.73
CA ASN A 240 -29.36 -16.13 12.76
C ASN A 240 -29.92 -15.87 14.16
N GLU A 241 -30.25 -14.62 14.50
CA GLU A 241 -30.95 -14.31 15.76
C GLU A 241 -32.35 -14.93 15.81
N GLN A 242 -33.10 -14.91 14.70
CA GLN A 242 -34.38 -15.65 14.61
C GLN A 242 -34.20 -17.16 14.78
N MET A 243 -33.22 -17.76 14.08
CA MET A 243 -32.92 -19.19 14.23
C MET A 243 -32.50 -19.53 15.66
N ARG A 244 -31.79 -18.63 16.35
CA ARG A 244 -31.39 -18.79 17.74
C ARG A 244 -32.59 -18.73 18.68
N ALA A 245 -33.50 -17.78 18.45
CA ALA A 245 -34.76 -17.69 19.19
C ALA A 245 -35.63 -18.94 18.98
N ILE A 246 -35.79 -19.39 17.72
CA ILE A 246 -36.54 -20.61 17.37
C ILE A 246 -35.90 -21.85 18.03
N LYS A 247 -34.57 -22.02 17.93
CA LYS A 247 -33.88 -23.16 18.57
C LYS A 247 -34.02 -23.16 20.10
N LYS A 248 -34.08 -21.97 20.72
CA LYS A 248 -34.31 -21.80 22.15
C LYS A 248 -35.76 -22.13 22.55
N GLU A 249 -36.74 -21.80 21.72
CA GLU A 249 -38.16 -22.16 21.92
C GLU A 249 -38.44 -23.64 21.66
N MET A 250 -37.71 -24.27 20.73
CA MET A 250 -37.89 -25.68 20.36
C MET A 250 -37.35 -26.69 21.40
N GLY A 251 -36.80 -26.23 22.54
CA GLY A 251 -36.36 -27.13 23.62
C GLY A 251 -35.25 -28.12 23.24
N ALA A 252 -34.55 -27.88 22.13
CA ALA A 252 -33.39 -28.67 21.75
C ALA A 252 -32.21 -28.25 22.62
N GLU A 253 -32.07 -28.88 23.79
CA GLU A 253 -30.78 -28.91 24.48
C GLU A 253 -29.72 -29.36 23.47
N GLU A 254 -28.69 -28.53 23.30
CA GLU A 254 -27.59 -28.75 22.38
C GLU A 254 -26.92 -30.09 22.70
N ALA A 255 -27.28 -31.15 21.98
CA ALA A 255 -26.36 -32.25 21.80
C ALA A 255 -25.13 -31.66 21.07
N PRO A 256 -23.94 -31.60 21.70
CA PRO A 256 -22.76 -31.18 20.98
C PRO A 256 -22.59 -32.13 19.81
N SER A 257 -22.46 -31.60 18.59
CA SER A 257 -22.09 -32.40 17.42
C SER A 257 -20.95 -33.35 17.81
N ASP A 258 -21.05 -34.63 17.46
CA ASP A 258 -20.07 -35.66 17.88
C ASP A 258 -18.62 -35.26 17.57
N GLU A 259 -18.42 -34.42 16.56
CA GLU A 259 -17.14 -33.79 16.20
C GLU A 259 -16.53 -32.94 17.34
N LEU A 260 -17.33 -32.14 18.04
CA LEU A 260 -16.86 -31.33 19.18
C LEU A 260 -16.47 -32.20 20.38
N LYS A 261 -17.18 -33.33 20.60
CA LYS A 261 -16.82 -34.27 21.67
C LYS A 261 -15.48 -34.94 21.39
N GLU A 262 -15.22 -35.32 20.14
CA GLU A 262 -13.94 -35.91 19.74
C GLU A 262 -12.79 -34.92 19.87
N LEU A 263 -12.98 -33.65 19.43
CA LEU A 263 -12.00 -32.59 19.65
C LEU A 263 -11.69 -32.38 21.15
N GLU A 264 -12.72 -32.37 22.01
CA GLU A 264 -12.52 -32.24 23.46
C GLU A 264 -11.67 -33.39 24.02
N LYS A 265 -11.93 -34.62 23.57
CA LYS A 265 -11.18 -35.81 23.97
C LYS A 265 -9.72 -35.73 23.52
N GLN A 266 -9.46 -35.26 22.31
CA GLN A 266 -8.11 -35.09 21.78
C GLN A 266 -7.31 -34.02 22.56
N ILE A 267 -7.94 -32.88 22.90
CA ILE A 267 -7.32 -31.84 23.73
C ILE A 267 -6.96 -32.39 25.11
N LYS A 268 -7.83 -33.19 25.73
CA LYS A 268 -7.56 -33.79 27.05
C LYS A 268 -6.47 -34.86 27.01
N ARG A 269 -6.39 -35.64 25.93
CA ARG A 269 -5.41 -36.73 25.77
C ARG A 269 -4.01 -36.21 25.44
N LYS A 270 -3.90 -35.14 24.66
CA LYS A 270 -2.60 -34.60 24.23
C LYS A 270 -1.90 -33.95 25.42
N LYS A 271 -0.66 -34.37 25.68
CA LYS A 271 0.20 -33.71 26.66
C LYS A 271 0.71 -32.41 26.06
N MET A 272 0.37 -31.28 26.66
CA MET A 272 0.82 -29.93 26.28
C MET A 272 1.39 -29.22 27.50
N SER A 273 2.09 -28.10 27.32
CA SER A 273 2.48 -27.23 28.43
C SER A 273 1.22 -26.70 29.15
N LYS A 274 1.37 -26.23 30.40
CA LYS A 274 0.24 -25.68 31.17
C LYS A 274 -0.43 -24.52 30.44
N GLU A 275 0.37 -23.65 29.86
CA GLU A 275 -0.07 -22.49 29.08
C GLU A 275 -0.79 -22.91 27.80
N ALA A 276 -0.18 -23.78 27.00
CA ALA A 276 -0.76 -24.30 25.76
C ALA A 276 -2.09 -25.02 26.00
N ALA A 277 -2.18 -25.84 27.05
CA ALA A 277 -3.41 -26.54 27.43
C ALA A 277 -4.51 -25.57 27.87
N ALA A 278 -4.16 -24.52 28.64
CA ALA A 278 -5.13 -23.51 29.06
C ALA A 278 -5.68 -22.75 27.85
N LYS A 279 -4.80 -22.35 26.92
CA LYS A 279 -5.19 -21.63 25.71
C LYS A 279 -6.02 -22.48 24.75
N ALA A 280 -5.62 -23.73 24.51
CA ALA A 280 -6.41 -24.65 23.69
C ALA A 280 -7.83 -24.85 24.27
N ARG A 281 -7.98 -24.94 25.60
CA ARG A 281 -9.29 -25.03 26.27
C ARG A 281 -10.10 -23.73 26.15
N GLN A 282 -9.46 -22.57 26.25
CA GLN A 282 -10.13 -21.27 26.09
C GLN A 282 -10.67 -21.12 24.66
N GLU A 283 -9.85 -21.42 23.66
CA GLU A 283 -10.23 -21.36 22.25
C GLU A 283 -11.31 -22.40 21.93
N PHE A 284 -11.26 -23.59 22.53
CA PHE A 284 -12.31 -24.59 22.40
C PHE A 284 -13.65 -24.16 23.02
N LYS A 285 -13.64 -23.45 24.16
CA LYS A 285 -14.85 -22.83 24.74
C LYS A 285 -15.46 -21.81 23.78
N LYS A 286 -14.64 -20.99 23.12
CA LYS A 286 -15.11 -20.04 22.09
C LYS A 286 -15.73 -20.79 20.91
N LEU A 287 -15.06 -21.84 20.42
CA LEU A 287 -15.56 -22.67 19.31
C LEU A 287 -16.93 -23.28 19.61
N LYS A 288 -17.20 -23.72 20.86
CA LYS A 288 -18.52 -24.24 21.27
C LYS A 288 -19.65 -23.23 21.13
N MET A 289 -19.37 -21.93 21.31
CA MET A 289 -20.37 -20.86 21.21
C MET A 289 -20.54 -20.33 19.77
N MET A 290 -19.64 -20.71 18.86
CA MET A 290 -19.64 -20.25 17.47
C MET A 290 -20.51 -21.15 16.58
N THR A 291 -21.04 -20.59 15.50
CA THR A 291 -21.73 -21.38 14.48
C THR A 291 -20.72 -22.19 13.65
N PRO A 292 -20.95 -23.51 13.42
CA PRO A 292 -19.98 -24.39 12.74
C PRO A 292 -19.57 -23.96 11.32
N MET A 293 -20.41 -23.20 10.61
CA MET A 293 -20.16 -22.75 9.24
C MET A 293 -19.53 -21.34 9.14
N SER A 294 -19.18 -20.70 10.25
CA SER A 294 -18.53 -19.39 10.22
C SER A 294 -17.05 -19.47 9.84
N ALA A 295 -16.55 -18.45 9.12
CA ALA A 295 -15.14 -18.34 8.78
C ALA A 295 -14.24 -18.25 10.03
N GLU A 296 -14.73 -17.62 11.09
CA GLU A 296 -14.05 -17.53 12.39
C GLU A 296 -13.94 -18.90 13.06
N ALA A 297 -15.01 -19.71 13.05
CA ALA A 297 -14.97 -21.08 13.57
C ALA A 297 -13.92 -21.94 12.84
N THR A 298 -13.74 -21.74 11.53
CA THR A 298 -12.72 -22.44 10.74
C THR A 298 -11.31 -22.08 11.20
N VAL A 299 -11.03 -20.79 11.45
CA VAL A 299 -9.73 -20.33 11.94
C VAL A 299 -9.42 -20.88 13.33
N VAL A 300 -10.40 -20.84 14.25
CA VAL A 300 -10.24 -21.36 15.61
C VAL A 300 -10.06 -22.89 15.59
N ARG A 301 -10.81 -23.60 14.74
CA ARG A 301 -10.66 -25.04 14.55
C ARG A 301 -9.26 -25.41 14.05
N ASN A 302 -8.79 -24.77 12.99
CA ASN A 302 -7.44 -25.00 12.45
C ASN A 302 -6.35 -24.73 13.49
N TYR A 303 -6.54 -23.73 14.35
CA TYR A 303 -5.65 -23.45 15.47
C TYR A 303 -5.64 -24.57 16.51
N ILE A 304 -6.81 -25.05 16.94
CA ILE A 304 -6.92 -26.18 17.89
C ILE A 304 -6.30 -27.44 17.31
N GLU A 305 -6.56 -27.74 16.03
CA GLU A 305 -5.96 -28.88 15.32
C GLU A 305 -4.43 -28.77 15.25
N LEU A 306 -3.90 -27.56 14.98
CA LEU A 306 -2.46 -27.32 15.02
C LEU A 306 -1.90 -27.66 16.41
N MET A 307 -2.49 -27.11 17.48
CA MET A 307 -2.07 -27.36 18.87
C MET A 307 -2.07 -28.86 19.21
N ILE A 308 -3.07 -29.61 18.77
CA ILE A 308 -3.16 -31.06 19.00
C ILE A 308 -2.09 -31.82 18.19
N SER A 309 -1.83 -31.38 16.96
CA SER A 309 -0.90 -32.03 16.04
C SER A 309 0.57 -31.86 16.39
N LEU A 310 0.94 -30.82 17.15
CA LEU A 310 2.32 -30.55 17.50
C LEU A 310 2.91 -31.60 18.45
N PRO A 311 4.19 -31.98 18.29
CA PRO A 311 4.80 -33.07 19.05
C PRO A 311 5.36 -32.64 20.42
N TRP A 312 4.62 -31.85 21.20
CA TRP A 312 5.06 -31.24 22.48
C TRP A 312 6.07 -32.05 23.33
N PHE A 313 5.74 -33.31 23.65
CA PHE A 313 6.61 -34.19 24.43
C PHE A 313 6.94 -35.51 23.72
N ASP A 314 6.57 -35.62 22.44
CA ASP A 314 6.75 -36.84 21.65
C ASP A 314 8.19 -36.86 21.11
N ARG A 315 9.02 -37.83 21.53
CA ARG A 315 10.46 -37.86 21.21
C ARG A 315 10.87 -39.18 20.56
N SER A 316 11.79 -39.11 19.61
CA SER A 316 12.52 -40.28 19.09
C SER A 316 13.53 -40.79 20.12
N ARG A 317 13.76 -42.11 20.13
CA ARG A 317 14.78 -42.74 20.97
C ARG A 317 16.17 -42.40 20.44
N VAL A 318 16.93 -41.63 21.21
CA VAL A 318 18.29 -41.21 20.85
C VAL A 318 19.28 -42.37 21.06
N ARG A 319 20.22 -42.53 20.13
CA ARG A 319 21.38 -43.44 20.22
C ARG A 319 22.64 -42.62 20.51
N ASN A 320 23.42 -43.05 21.50
CA ASN A 320 24.64 -42.36 21.94
C ASN A 320 25.90 -43.23 21.74
N ASN A 321 25.92 -44.10 20.72
CA ASN A 321 27.07 -44.97 20.46
C ASN A 321 27.98 -44.31 19.40
N LEU A 322 29.17 -43.88 19.83
CA LEU A 322 30.14 -43.22 18.95
C LEU A 322 30.72 -44.17 17.90
N ASP A 323 30.99 -45.44 18.24
CA ASP A 323 31.50 -46.43 17.29
C ASP A 323 30.48 -46.73 16.17
N GLU A 324 29.20 -46.75 16.53
CA GLU A 324 28.10 -46.90 15.56
C GLU A 324 27.97 -45.66 14.68
N ALA A 325 28.10 -44.46 15.27
CA ALA A 325 28.07 -43.20 14.54
C ALA A 325 29.22 -43.10 13.53
N GLU A 326 30.43 -43.49 13.91
CA GLU A 326 31.60 -43.51 13.01
C GLU A 326 31.37 -44.46 11.84
N LYS A 327 30.88 -45.68 12.10
CA LYS A 327 30.54 -46.65 11.04
C LYS A 327 29.53 -46.08 10.06
N ILE A 328 28.45 -45.45 10.54
CA ILE A 328 27.40 -44.86 9.70
C ILE A 328 27.96 -43.70 8.86
N LEU A 329 28.80 -42.83 9.45
CA LEU A 329 29.43 -41.73 8.73
C LEU A 329 30.38 -42.23 7.63
N ASN A 330 31.11 -43.32 7.89
CA ASN A 330 32.01 -43.94 6.93
C ASN A 330 31.28 -44.75 5.84
N GLU A 331 30.12 -45.32 6.15
CA GLU A 331 29.24 -45.99 5.18
C GLU A 331 28.59 -44.98 4.22
N ASP A 332 28.06 -43.88 4.75
CA ASP A 332 27.30 -42.91 3.96
C ASP A 332 28.20 -41.99 3.11
N HIS A 333 29.46 -41.77 3.51
CA HIS A 333 30.38 -40.84 2.85
C HIS A 333 31.79 -41.41 2.75
N TYR A 334 32.38 -41.42 1.55
CA TYR A 334 33.79 -41.79 1.37
C TYR A 334 34.72 -40.58 1.62
N GLY A 335 35.86 -40.80 2.30
CA GLY A 335 36.79 -39.71 2.65
C GLY A 335 36.28 -38.79 3.76
N LEU A 336 36.50 -37.47 3.62
CA LEU A 336 36.05 -36.44 4.59
C LEU A 336 36.46 -36.71 6.04
N GLU A 337 37.69 -37.17 6.26
CA GLU A 337 38.20 -37.55 7.59
C GLU A 337 38.06 -36.40 8.60
N LYS A 338 38.53 -35.19 8.26
CA LYS A 338 38.44 -34.01 9.14
C LYS A 338 36.99 -33.63 9.52
N PRO A 339 36.04 -33.47 8.58
CA PRO A 339 34.63 -33.22 8.95
C PRO A 339 34.00 -34.32 9.80
N LYS A 340 34.28 -35.60 9.50
CA LYS A 340 33.72 -36.72 10.26
C LYS A 340 34.25 -36.75 11.69
N GLU A 341 35.56 -36.57 11.86
CA GLU A 341 36.20 -36.46 13.17
C GLU A 341 35.56 -35.34 14.00
N ARG A 342 35.34 -34.16 13.38
CA ARG A 342 34.68 -33.03 14.05
C ARG A 342 33.23 -33.30 14.44
N ILE A 343 32.49 -34.06 13.63
CA ILE A 343 31.13 -34.51 13.96
C ILE A 343 31.17 -35.47 15.15
N LEU A 344 32.11 -36.42 15.16
CA LEU A 344 32.26 -37.38 16.26
C LEU A 344 32.64 -36.67 17.57
N GLU A 345 33.55 -35.71 17.54
CA GLU A 345 33.88 -34.85 18.69
C GLU A 345 32.63 -34.14 19.24
N TYR A 346 31.83 -33.56 18.35
CA TYR A 346 30.60 -32.87 18.72
C TYR A 346 29.58 -33.82 19.37
N LEU A 347 29.38 -35.01 18.79
CA LEU A 347 28.50 -36.04 19.33
C LEU A 347 29.02 -36.59 20.67
N ALA A 348 30.34 -36.70 20.83
CA ALA A 348 30.97 -37.12 22.08
C ALA A 348 30.68 -36.11 23.20
N VAL A 349 30.83 -34.80 22.93
CA VAL A 349 30.46 -33.75 23.88
C VAL A 349 28.97 -33.83 24.20
N GLN A 350 28.09 -33.99 23.21
CA GLN A 350 26.65 -34.15 23.48
C GLN A 350 26.32 -35.39 24.32
N SER A 351 27.05 -36.49 24.17
CA SER A 351 26.84 -37.69 24.98
C SER A 351 27.10 -37.46 26.48
N LEU A 352 27.98 -36.50 26.80
CA LEU A 352 28.38 -36.16 28.17
C LEU A 352 27.44 -35.14 28.82
N VAL A 353 26.80 -34.28 28.03
CA VAL A 353 26.00 -33.15 28.54
C VAL A 353 24.51 -33.37 28.29
N LYS A 354 23.70 -33.31 29.34
CA LYS A 354 22.23 -33.52 29.25
C LYS A 354 21.47 -32.43 28.50
N LYS A 355 22.03 -31.23 28.38
CA LYS A 355 21.45 -30.08 27.65
C LYS A 355 22.49 -29.48 26.73
N VAL A 356 22.12 -29.28 25.47
CA VAL A 356 23.00 -28.73 24.43
C VAL A 356 23.14 -27.22 24.65
N ARG A 357 24.12 -26.81 25.47
CA ARG A 357 24.57 -25.41 25.60
C ARG A 357 25.90 -25.20 24.87
N GLY A 358 26.00 -25.76 23.67
CA GLY A 358 27.21 -25.75 22.86
C GLY A 358 26.99 -25.05 21.53
N PRO A 359 28.07 -24.65 20.84
CA PRO A 359 27.98 -24.02 19.52
C PRO A 359 27.28 -24.95 18.52
N ILE A 360 26.55 -24.37 17.59
CA ILE A 360 25.83 -25.10 16.55
C ILE A 360 26.83 -25.54 15.46
N LEU A 361 26.66 -26.77 14.96
CA LEU A 361 27.47 -27.26 13.84
C LEU A 361 27.08 -26.54 12.54
N CYS A 362 28.05 -25.84 11.93
CA CYS A 362 27.92 -25.23 10.62
C CYS A 362 28.82 -25.92 9.60
N PHE A 363 28.23 -26.48 8.54
CA PHE A 363 28.95 -27.08 7.42
C PHE A 363 29.13 -26.06 6.30
N ALA A 364 30.36 -25.55 6.13
CA ALA A 364 30.73 -24.60 5.08
C ALA A 364 31.58 -25.25 3.97
N GLY A 365 31.32 -24.88 2.72
CA GLY A 365 32.08 -25.38 1.56
C GLY A 365 31.37 -25.07 0.23
N PRO A 366 31.94 -25.41 -0.93
CA PRO A 366 31.27 -25.18 -2.21
C PRO A 366 29.97 -26.01 -2.36
N PRO A 367 29.06 -25.64 -3.28
CA PRO A 367 27.86 -26.42 -3.55
C PRO A 367 28.23 -27.82 -4.08
N GLY A 368 27.40 -28.82 -3.75
CA GLY A 368 27.59 -30.19 -4.24
C GLY A 368 28.51 -31.09 -3.40
N VAL A 369 29.16 -30.59 -2.35
CA VAL A 369 30.07 -31.39 -1.49
C VAL A 369 29.37 -32.28 -0.44
N GLY A 370 28.04 -32.40 -0.50
CA GLY A 370 27.28 -33.32 0.36
C GLY A 370 26.99 -32.83 1.79
N LYS A 371 27.01 -31.52 2.07
CA LYS A 371 26.75 -30.93 3.40
C LYS A 371 25.42 -31.39 4.02
N THR A 372 24.33 -31.30 3.27
CA THR A 372 23.00 -31.76 3.68
C THR A 372 22.97 -33.27 3.89
N SER A 373 23.74 -34.03 3.11
CA SER A 373 23.84 -35.48 3.23
C SER A 373 24.59 -35.88 4.51
N LEU A 374 25.64 -35.15 4.91
CA LEU A 374 26.30 -35.32 6.22
C LEU A 374 25.32 -35.08 7.38
N ALA A 375 24.51 -34.02 7.32
CA ALA A 375 23.50 -33.75 8.35
C ALA A 375 22.45 -34.89 8.45
N LYS A 376 22.11 -35.52 7.32
CA LYS A 376 21.24 -36.70 7.29
C LYS A 376 21.90 -37.92 7.93
N SER A 377 23.20 -38.13 7.70
CA SER A 377 23.96 -39.19 8.36
C SER A 377 24.06 -38.98 9.87
N VAL A 378 24.19 -37.74 10.33
CA VAL A 378 24.12 -37.40 11.77
C VAL A 378 22.76 -37.78 12.37
N ALA A 379 21.67 -37.53 11.65
CA ALA A 379 20.32 -37.94 12.09
C ALA A 379 20.19 -39.47 12.16
N ARG A 380 20.71 -40.19 11.16
CA ARG A 380 20.76 -41.67 11.13
C ARG A 380 21.58 -42.21 12.31
N ALA A 381 22.77 -41.66 12.55
CA ALA A 381 23.66 -42.05 13.64
C ALA A 381 23.05 -41.83 15.02
N THR A 382 22.37 -40.71 15.22
CA THR A 382 21.73 -40.37 16.51
C THR A 382 20.35 -41.01 16.71
N GLY A 383 19.82 -41.71 15.70
CA GLY A 383 18.48 -42.29 15.73
C GLY A 383 17.34 -41.26 15.74
N ARG A 384 17.63 -40.02 15.34
CA ARG A 384 16.67 -38.91 15.30
C ARG A 384 16.07 -38.79 13.90
N LYS A 385 14.82 -38.31 13.80
CA LYS A 385 14.23 -38.00 12.49
C LYS A 385 14.93 -36.78 11.88
N PHE A 386 15.07 -36.77 10.56
CA PHE A 386 15.70 -35.69 9.80
C PHE A 386 14.66 -34.80 9.13
N ILE A 387 14.81 -33.48 9.24
CA ILE A 387 14.08 -32.50 8.44
C ILE A 387 15.02 -31.44 7.90
N ARG A 388 14.77 -31.01 6.66
CA ARG A 388 15.53 -29.96 6.00
C ARG A 388 14.63 -28.75 5.77
N LEU A 389 15.15 -27.58 6.10
CA LEU A 389 14.54 -26.29 5.84
C LEU A 389 15.53 -25.44 5.04
N SER A 390 15.15 -25.04 3.83
CA SER A 390 15.94 -24.11 3.04
C SER A 390 15.68 -22.68 3.50
N LEU A 391 16.76 -21.96 3.82
CA LEU A 391 16.73 -20.53 4.14
C LEU A 391 17.13 -19.66 2.95
N GLY A 392 17.54 -20.28 1.83
CA GLY A 392 17.80 -19.58 0.58
C GLY A 392 16.59 -18.79 0.09
N GLY A 393 16.76 -17.48 -0.03
CA GLY A 393 15.70 -16.58 -0.50
C GLY A 393 14.65 -16.21 0.55
N VAL A 394 14.85 -16.57 1.82
CA VAL A 394 14.03 -16.05 2.93
C VAL A 394 14.32 -14.58 3.11
N ARG A 395 13.26 -13.76 3.14
CA ARG A 395 13.35 -12.30 3.25
C ARG A 395 12.52 -11.70 4.39
N ASP A 396 11.62 -12.49 4.96
CA ASP A 396 10.67 -12.02 5.97
C ASP A 396 10.77 -12.90 7.22
N GLU A 397 10.81 -12.25 8.39
CA GLU A 397 10.75 -12.88 9.71
C GLU A 397 9.50 -13.75 9.88
N ALA A 398 8.40 -13.39 9.21
CA ALA A 398 7.16 -14.17 9.24
C ALA A 398 7.33 -15.59 8.68
N GLU A 399 8.36 -15.86 7.87
CA GLU A 399 8.66 -17.23 7.43
C GLU A 399 9.20 -18.11 8.57
N ILE A 400 9.85 -17.52 9.58
CA ILE A 400 10.38 -18.23 10.75
C ILE A 400 9.35 -18.25 11.89
N ARG A 401 8.78 -17.09 12.26
CA ARG A 401 7.84 -16.92 13.40
C ARG A 401 6.36 -16.97 13.04
N GLY A 402 5.99 -17.01 11.76
CA GLY A 402 4.60 -17.02 11.31
C GLY A 402 3.90 -15.66 11.37
N HIS A 403 2.64 -15.64 10.94
CA HIS A 403 1.78 -14.46 10.96
C HIS A 403 0.84 -14.46 12.17
N ARG A 404 0.52 -13.28 12.69
CA ARG A 404 -0.54 -13.12 13.70
C ARG A 404 -1.87 -13.65 13.17
N ARG A 405 -2.60 -14.40 14.00
CA ARG A 405 -3.91 -15.01 13.71
C ARG A 405 -5.04 -13.98 13.61
N THR A 406 -4.94 -13.06 12.66
CA THR A 406 -5.84 -11.90 12.47
C THR A 406 -6.63 -11.91 11.17
N TYR A 407 -6.19 -12.69 10.17
CA TYR A 407 -6.86 -12.80 8.86
C TYR A 407 -6.96 -14.27 8.41
N ILE A 408 -7.97 -14.53 7.57
CA ILE A 408 -8.14 -15.83 6.89
C ILE A 408 -6.93 -16.03 5.97
N GLY A 409 -6.09 -17.02 6.27
CA GLY A 409 -4.84 -17.29 5.55
C GLY A 409 -3.56 -17.09 6.36
N ALA A 410 -3.65 -16.62 7.61
CA ALA A 410 -2.50 -16.64 8.51
C ALA A 410 -1.99 -18.09 8.70
N MET A 411 -0.68 -18.27 8.63
CA MET A 411 -0.02 -19.56 8.79
C MET A 411 1.08 -19.48 9.86
N PRO A 412 1.34 -20.57 10.59
CA PRO A 412 2.48 -20.67 11.48
C PRO A 412 3.79 -20.65 10.69
N GLY A 413 4.89 -20.30 11.37
CA GLY A 413 6.21 -20.27 10.78
C GLY A 413 6.68 -21.64 10.31
N LYS A 414 7.67 -21.66 9.40
CA LYS A 414 8.19 -22.89 8.79
C LYS A 414 8.77 -23.87 9.82
N ILE A 415 9.28 -23.38 10.95
CA ILE A 415 9.77 -24.23 12.06
C ILE A 415 8.61 -25.07 12.65
N ILE A 416 7.52 -24.42 13.05
CA ILE A 416 6.33 -25.08 13.62
C ILE A 416 5.66 -26.00 12.59
N GLN A 417 5.57 -25.59 11.32
CA GLN A 417 5.07 -26.46 10.24
C GLN A 417 5.92 -27.72 10.06
N SER A 418 7.25 -27.58 10.13
CA SER A 418 8.19 -28.70 10.02
C SER A 418 8.05 -29.67 11.19
N LEU A 419 7.87 -29.15 12.42
CA LEU A 419 7.63 -29.96 13.61
C LEU A 419 6.31 -30.73 13.54
N LYS A 420 5.24 -30.09 13.05
CA LYS A 420 3.96 -30.76 12.76
C LYS A 420 4.16 -31.90 11.76
N LYS A 421 4.95 -31.71 10.71
CA LYS A 421 5.21 -32.72 9.66
C LYS A 421 6.01 -33.92 10.17
N ILE A 422 7.04 -33.69 10.99
CA ILE A 422 7.94 -34.74 11.47
C ILE A 422 7.38 -35.51 12.68
N GLY A 423 6.54 -34.85 13.48
CA GLY A 423 5.80 -35.46 14.59
C GLY A 423 6.66 -35.88 15.79
N VAL A 424 7.85 -35.30 15.96
CA VAL A 424 8.71 -35.49 17.15
C VAL A 424 9.37 -34.16 17.55
N ASN A 425 9.67 -33.96 18.84
CA ASN A 425 10.27 -32.72 19.38
C ASN A 425 11.80 -32.71 19.45
N ASN A 426 12.46 -33.81 19.07
CA ASN A 426 13.93 -33.90 19.04
C ASN A 426 14.51 -34.31 17.67
N PRO A 427 14.00 -33.76 16.54
CA PRO A 427 14.58 -34.05 15.23
C PRO A 427 15.97 -33.43 15.08
N VAL A 428 16.70 -33.88 14.05
CA VAL A 428 17.80 -33.11 13.47
C VAL A 428 17.23 -32.15 12.44
N PHE A 429 17.43 -30.87 12.66
CA PHE A 429 16.92 -29.79 11.84
C PHE A 429 18.07 -29.19 11.03
N CYS A 430 18.09 -29.48 9.73
CA CYS A 430 19.10 -28.96 8.81
C CYS A 430 18.62 -27.65 8.20
N LEU A 431 19.22 -26.54 8.62
CA LEU A 431 19.02 -25.19 8.09
C LEU A 431 19.97 -24.98 6.92
N ASP A 432 19.47 -25.15 5.71
CA ASP A 432 20.25 -25.13 4.47
C ASP A 432 20.41 -23.70 3.96
N GLU A 433 21.60 -23.35 3.46
CA GLU A 433 21.90 -22.05 2.81
C GLU A 433 21.67 -20.82 3.71
N VAL A 434 22.18 -20.84 4.94
CA VAL A 434 22.09 -19.69 5.87
C VAL A 434 22.79 -18.44 5.33
N ASP A 435 23.76 -18.59 4.43
CA ASP A 435 24.47 -17.50 3.76
C ASP A 435 23.65 -16.82 2.66
N LYS A 436 22.50 -17.39 2.27
CA LYS A 436 21.62 -16.86 1.21
C LYS A 436 20.34 -16.22 1.75
N MET A 437 20.34 -15.86 3.04
CA MET A 437 19.31 -15.00 3.62
C MET A 437 19.54 -13.55 3.18
N SER A 438 18.47 -12.86 2.82
CA SER A 438 18.53 -11.44 2.43
C SER A 438 17.71 -10.61 3.39
N MET A 439 18.25 -9.49 3.83
CA MET A 439 17.49 -8.49 4.60
C MET A 439 16.59 -7.70 3.65
N ASP A 440 15.29 -7.63 3.96
CA ASP A 440 14.33 -6.72 3.32
C ASP A 440 13.84 -5.68 4.34
N PHE A 441 13.22 -4.60 3.87
CA PHE A 441 12.69 -3.49 4.69
C PHE A 441 11.67 -3.89 5.79
N ARG A 442 11.20 -5.16 5.82
CA ARG A 442 10.11 -5.65 6.69
C ARG A 442 10.58 -6.29 8.00
N GLY A 443 11.86 -6.61 8.14
CA GLY A 443 12.43 -7.24 9.34
C GLY A 443 13.73 -7.97 9.04
N ASP A 444 14.47 -8.34 10.09
CA ASP A 444 15.70 -9.13 9.97
C ASP A 444 15.41 -10.61 10.27
N PRO A 445 15.37 -11.49 9.26
CA PRO A 445 15.17 -12.92 9.49
C PRO A 445 16.30 -13.55 10.31
N SER A 446 17.48 -12.94 10.33
CA SER A 446 18.64 -13.39 11.11
C SER A 446 18.35 -13.31 12.61
N ALA A 447 17.73 -12.23 13.08
CA ALA A 447 17.35 -12.05 14.48
C ALA A 447 16.33 -13.12 14.94
N ALA A 448 15.35 -13.43 14.09
CA ALA A 448 14.39 -14.49 14.36
C ALA A 448 15.04 -15.88 14.36
N LEU A 449 16.06 -16.09 13.52
CA LEU A 449 16.83 -17.33 13.51
C LEU A 449 17.71 -17.45 14.76
N LEU A 450 18.29 -16.34 15.25
CA LEU A 450 19.09 -16.34 16.47
C LEU A 450 18.26 -16.76 17.68
N GLU A 451 17.00 -16.32 17.81
CA GLU A 451 16.11 -16.78 18.89
C GLU A 451 15.85 -18.30 18.85
N VAL A 452 15.74 -18.87 17.64
CA VAL A 452 15.56 -20.34 17.45
C VAL A 452 16.82 -21.10 17.82
N LEU A 453 17.98 -20.53 17.50
CA LEU A 453 19.29 -21.16 17.62
C LEU A 453 19.93 -20.98 19.00
N ASP A 454 19.65 -19.87 19.67
CA ASP A 454 20.22 -19.52 20.98
C ASP A 454 19.68 -20.45 22.08
N PRO A 455 20.53 -21.24 22.76
CA PRO A 455 20.13 -22.08 23.88
C PRO A 455 19.53 -21.31 25.07
N GLU A 456 19.73 -19.99 25.15
CA GLU A 456 19.13 -19.13 26.18
C GLU A 456 17.73 -18.63 25.81
N GLN A 457 17.29 -18.74 24.55
CA GLN A 457 15.98 -18.25 24.11
C GLN A 457 15.08 -19.35 23.57
N ASN A 458 15.66 -20.40 22.99
CA ASN A 458 14.92 -21.45 22.28
C ASN A 458 13.99 -22.30 23.17
N PHE A 459 14.10 -22.21 24.50
CA PHE A 459 13.18 -22.86 25.44
C PHE A 459 11.79 -22.20 25.46
N SER A 460 11.71 -20.92 25.05
CA SER A 460 10.49 -20.11 25.01
C SER A 460 10.28 -19.48 23.63
N PHE A 461 10.53 -20.22 22.56
CA PHE A 461 10.35 -19.70 21.21
C PHE A 461 8.89 -19.33 20.96
N ASN A 462 8.65 -18.08 20.56
CA ASN A 462 7.31 -17.54 20.36
C ASN A 462 6.97 -17.42 18.86
N ASP A 463 6.07 -18.29 18.38
CA ASP A 463 5.49 -18.19 17.04
C ASP A 463 4.22 -17.30 17.10
N HIS A 464 4.14 -16.29 16.24
CA HIS A 464 3.05 -15.30 16.21
C HIS A 464 1.67 -15.91 15.92
N TYR A 465 1.62 -17.07 15.25
CA TYR A 465 0.37 -17.78 15.00
C TYR A 465 -0.02 -18.63 16.21
N LEU A 466 0.95 -19.29 16.85
CA LEU A 466 0.75 -20.14 18.02
C LEU A 466 0.38 -19.30 19.27
N ASP A 467 1.08 -18.16 19.42
CA ASP A 467 0.91 -17.15 20.48
C ASP A 467 1.04 -17.77 21.89
N VAL A 468 1.83 -18.85 21.99
CA VAL A 468 2.31 -19.48 23.22
C VAL A 468 3.73 -19.96 22.99
N ASP A 469 4.50 -20.06 24.07
CA ASP A 469 5.88 -20.49 24.00
C ASP A 469 6.00 -21.97 23.66
N TYR A 470 6.92 -22.29 22.75
CA TYR A 470 7.23 -23.64 22.33
C TYR A 470 8.70 -23.97 22.61
N ASP A 471 8.93 -25.11 23.26
CA ASP A 471 10.28 -25.54 23.67
C ASP A 471 11.00 -26.26 22.52
N LEU A 472 12.03 -25.61 21.97
CA LEU A 472 12.90 -26.13 20.91
C LEU A 472 14.23 -26.70 21.43
N THR A 473 14.44 -26.74 22.75
CA THR A 473 15.73 -27.11 23.37
C THR A 473 16.26 -28.48 22.96
N ASP A 474 15.37 -29.45 22.70
CA ASP A 474 15.76 -30.82 22.38
C ASP A 474 16.09 -31.05 20.89
N ILE A 475 15.85 -30.04 20.04
CA ILE A 475 16.12 -30.08 18.61
C ILE A 475 17.63 -29.98 18.39
N LEU A 476 18.17 -30.84 17.52
CA LEU A 476 19.54 -30.72 17.07
C LEU A 476 19.59 -29.87 15.80
N PHE A 477 19.98 -28.61 15.93
CA PHE A 477 20.19 -27.73 14.77
C PHE A 477 21.54 -27.99 14.11
N ILE A 478 21.54 -28.06 12.78
CA ILE A 478 22.74 -28.09 11.94
C ILE A 478 22.53 -27.07 10.84
N THR A 479 23.49 -26.17 10.64
CA THR A 479 23.44 -25.16 9.58
C THR A 479 24.36 -25.55 8.43
N THR A 480 24.00 -25.16 7.20
CA THR A 480 24.89 -25.27 6.04
C THR A 480 25.05 -23.92 5.36
N ALA A 481 26.25 -23.62 4.88
CA ALA A 481 26.55 -22.38 4.17
C ALA A 481 27.48 -22.63 3.00
N ASN A 482 27.38 -21.86 1.92
CA ASN A 482 28.37 -21.94 0.84
C ASN A 482 29.62 -21.10 1.15
N THR A 483 29.43 -19.94 1.78
CA THR A 483 30.53 -19.08 2.23
C THR A 483 30.34 -18.69 3.70
N LEU A 484 31.45 -18.55 4.44
CA LEU A 484 31.43 -18.11 5.84
C LEU A 484 31.25 -16.59 6.02
N PRO A 485 31.84 -15.71 5.18
CA PRO A 485 31.73 -14.26 5.39
C PRO A 485 30.32 -13.69 5.24
N GLU A 486 29.44 -14.38 4.51
CA GLU A 486 28.05 -13.96 4.26
C GLU A 486 27.09 -14.36 5.40
N ILE A 487 27.59 -15.04 6.45
CA ILE A 487 26.78 -15.43 7.61
C ILE A 487 26.66 -14.25 8.58
N PRO A 488 25.45 -13.88 9.03
CA PRO A 488 25.26 -12.85 10.05
C PRO A 488 26.09 -13.16 11.31
N LEU A 489 26.75 -12.14 11.87
CA LEU A 489 27.42 -12.28 13.17
C LEU A 489 26.36 -12.38 14.28
N PRO A 490 26.60 -13.22 15.31
CA PRO A 490 25.67 -13.41 16.42
C PRO A 490 25.44 -12.15 17.26
#